data_AF-A0A0W8D420-F1
#
_entry.id   AF-A0A0W8D420-F1
#
_cell.length_a   1.000
_cell.length_b   1.000
_cell.length_c   1.000
_cell.angle_alpha   90.00
_cell.angle_beta   90.00
_cell.angle_gamma   90.00
#
_symmetry.space_group_name_H-M   'P 1'
#
loop_
_entity.id
_entity.type
_entity.pdbx_description
1 polymer ?
#
loop_
_entity_poly.entity_id
_entity_poly.type
_entity_poly.pdbx_seq_one_letter_code
_entity_poly.pdbx_strand_id
1 'polypeptide(L)'
;MGTFKQPKTVDDAEPLVFYSTQRETVQIVQGLSQIHDLLTRRWRDSQATLALRDFYPYWFRNREDPTAGKLLVLDPTDSAEGVHAMFFDDNILPHDAHIVDARYAHNDSALSFAETRELHLMRVEPLDVIQSETYYIDRFQMSLGDVSDRYRDLENIMHDKNDPHKT
;
A
#
# COMPACT_ATOMS: atom_id res chain seq x y z
N MET A 1 10.86 -9.53 16.80
CA MET A 1 9.60 -10.12 16.32
C MET A 1 9.93 -11.43 15.61
N GLY A 2 9.53 -12.59 16.15
CA GLY A 2 10.00 -13.87 15.60
C GLY A 2 9.44 -15.14 16.25
N THR A 3 8.27 -15.06 16.89
CA THR A 3 7.72 -16.18 17.67
C THR A 3 6.62 -16.96 16.95
N PHE A 4 6.02 -16.41 15.90
CA PHE A 4 4.98 -17.09 15.14
C PHE A 4 5.57 -17.99 14.06
N LYS A 5 5.21 -19.28 14.08
CA LYS A 5 5.64 -20.24 13.05
C LYS A 5 4.98 -19.87 11.72
N GLN A 6 5.73 -20.03 10.63
CA GLN A 6 5.24 -19.82 9.27
C GLN A 6 5.57 -21.06 8.42
N PRO A 7 4.86 -21.28 7.31
CA PRO A 7 5.29 -22.24 6.30
C PRO A 7 6.74 -21.95 5.87
N LYS A 8 7.58 -22.98 5.73
CA LYS A 8 8.99 -22.79 5.37
C LYS A 8 9.18 -22.74 3.86
N THR A 9 8.34 -23.45 3.13
CA THR A 9 8.28 -23.47 1.68
C THR A 9 6.82 -23.30 1.22
N VAL A 10 6.63 -22.89 -0.03
CA VAL A 10 5.27 -22.77 -0.60
C VAL A 10 4.63 -24.14 -0.88
N ASP A 11 5.44 -25.21 -0.81
CA ASP A 11 5.02 -26.61 -0.98
C ASP A 11 4.56 -27.25 0.35
N ASP A 12 4.80 -26.57 1.50
CA ASP A 12 4.34 -27.00 2.82
C ASP A 12 2.84 -26.68 3.00
N ALA A 13 1.97 -27.39 2.26
CA ALA A 13 0.52 -27.12 2.15
C ALA A 13 0.21 -25.70 1.64
N GLU A 14 -1.02 -25.47 1.14
CA GLU A 14 -1.43 -24.09 0.84
C GLU A 14 -1.24 -23.24 2.12
N PRO A 15 -0.56 -22.08 2.07
CA PRO A 15 -0.26 -21.30 3.27
C PRO A 15 -1.50 -21.00 4.14
N LEU A 16 -2.66 -20.84 3.50
CA LEU A 16 -3.94 -20.70 4.19
C LEU A 16 -4.34 -21.93 4.99
N VAL A 17 -4.04 -23.15 4.51
CA VAL A 17 -4.26 -24.40 5.24
C VAL A 17 -3.42 -24.41 6.52
N PHE A 18 -2.14 -24.04 6.46
CA PHE A 18 -1.27 -23.94 7.64
C PHE A 18 -1.87 -23.03 8.72
N TYR A 19 -2.27 -21.80 8.37
CA TYR A 19 -2.88 -20.87 9.33
C TYR A 19 -4.29 -21.28 9.76
N SER A 20 -5.04 -21.99 8.90
CA SER A 20 -6.38 -22.46 9.25
C SER A 20 -6.40 -23.50 10.37
N THR A 21 -5.29 -24.21 10.60
CA THR A 21 -5.13 -25.11 11.76
C THR A 21 -4.94 -24.38 13.10
N GLN A 22 -4.72 -23.06 13.06
CA GLN A 22 -4.43 -22.21 14.22
C GLN A 22 -5.54 -21.16 14.45
N ARG A 23 -6.77 -21.44 14.00
CA ARG A 23 -7.91 -20.49 14.05
C ARG A 23 -8.26 -19.94 15.42
N GLU A 24 -7.89 -20.63 16.50
CA GLU A 24 -8.11 -20.14 17.87
C GLU A 24 -7.20 -18.96 18.23
N THR A 25 -6.07 -18.81 17.54
CA THR A 25 -5.07 -17.77 17.80
C THR A 25 -4.78 -16.89 16.59
N VAL A 26 -5.30 -17.25 15.41
CA VAL A 26 -5.09 -16.53 14.15
C VAL A 26 -6.44 -16.16 13.53
N GLN A 27 -6.65 -14.86 13.34
CA GLN A 27 -7.69 -14.36 12.47
C GLN A 27 -7.17 -14.32 11.02
N ILE A 28 -7.94 -14.91 10.10
CA ILE A 28 -7.65 -14.86 8.67
C ILE A 28 -8.51 -13.77 8.03
N VAL A 29 -7.88 -12.81 7.39
CA VAL A 29 -8.53 -11.76 6.59
C VAL A 29 -8.13 -11.97 5.12
N GLN A 30 -9.13 -12.01 4.24
CA GLN A 30 -8.96 -12.28 2.81
C GLN A 30 -9.81 -11.32 1.99
N GLY A 31 -9.32 -10.99 0.78
CA GLY A 31 -9.94 -10.03 -0.13
C GLY A 31 -9.45 -8.61 0.13
N LEU A 32 -9.19 -7.86 -0.94
CA LEU A 32 -8.58 -6.52 -0.83
C LEU A 32 -9.43 -5.54 -0.04
N SER A 33 -10.75 -5.57 -0.21
CA SER A 33 -11.64 -4.68 0.54
C SER A 33 -11.59 -4.96 2.05
N GLN A 34 -11.52 -6.24 2.47
CA GLN A 34 -11.43 -6.60 3.88
C GLN A 34 -10.04 -6.30 4.46
N ILE A 35 -8.98 -6.48 3.66
CA ILE A 35 -7.61 -6.14 4.04
C ILE A 35 -7.48 -4.62 4.23
N HIS A 36 -8.00 -3.83 3.28
CA HIS A 36 -8.04 -2.36 3.38
C HIS A 36 -8.82 -1.90 4.62
N ASP A 37 -10.04 -2.40 4.82
CA ASP A 37 -10.86 -2.05 6.00
C ASP A 37 -10.13 -2.36 7.32
N LEU A 38 -9.42 -3.49 7.38
CA LEU A 38 -8.61 -3.84 8.54
C LEU A 38 -7.47 -2.84 8.76
N LEU A 39 -6.63 -2.62 7.74
CA LEU A 39 -5.40 -1.83 7.85
C LEU A 39 -5.67 -0.34 8.01
N THR A 40 -6.68 0.19 7.32
CA THR A 40 -6.96 1.62 7.24
C THR A 40 -7.93 2.10 8.30
N ARG A 41 -8.89 1.26 8.69
CA ARG A 41 -9.99 1.65 9.61
C ARG A 41 -9.90 0.93 10.95
N ARG A 42 -10.13 -0.39 10.96
CA ARG A 42 -10.32 -1.15 12.21
C ARG A 42 -9.10 -1.16 13.11
N TRP A 43 -7.91 -1.29 12.53
CA TRP A 43 -6.68 -1.34 13.31
C TRP A 43 -6.37 0.01 13.98
N ARG A 44 -6.58 1.11 13.24
CA ARG A 44 -6.25 2.49 13.64
C ARG A 44 -6.85 2.89 14.99
N ASP A 45 -8.09 2.47 15.25
CA ASP A 45 -8.79 2.82 16.48
C ASP A 45 -8.25 2.05 17.70
N SER A 46 -7.52 0.95 17.48
CA SER A 46 -7.00 0.08 18.52
C SER A 46 -5.53 0.34 18.88
N GLN A 47 -4.70 0.64 17.89
CA GLN A 47 -3.25 0.83 18.06
C GLN A 47 -2.67 1.78 17.01
N ALA A 48 -1.60 2.50 17.39
CA ALA A 48 -0.91 3.43 16.50
C ALA A 48 0.14 2.78 15.58
N THR A 49 0.56 1.54 15.85
CA THR A 49 1.65 0.90 15.12
C THR A 49 1.36 -0.58 14.93
N LEU A 50 1.51 -1.04 13.69
CA LEU A 50 1.34 -2.44 13.30
C LEU A 50 2.68 -2.99 12.78
N ALA A 51 2.99 -4.23 13.15
CA ALA A 51 4.07 -4.96 12.52
C ALA A 51 3.48 -6.00 11.56
N LEU A 52 3.82 -5.86 10.28
CA LEU A 52 3.47 -6.83 9.25
C LEU A 52 4.70 -7.67 8.88
N ARG A 53 4.47 -8.95 8.62
CA ARG A 53 5.50 -9.85 8.11
C ARG A 53 5.08 -10.31 6.72
N ASP A 54 5.96 -10.10 5.75
CA ASP A 54 5.81 -10.58 4.40
C ASP A 54 6.09 -12.08 4.31
N PHE A 55 5.56 -12.71 3.26
CA PHE A 55 5.82 -14.12 2.98
C PHE A 55 6.81 -14.26 1.82
N TYR A 56 8.10 -14.01 2.11
CA TYR A 56 9.19 -14.04 1.14
C TYR A 56 9.21 -15.28 0.21
N PRO A 57 8.98 -16.54 0.68
CA PRO A 57 8.95 -17.69 -0.22
C PRO A 57 7.95 -17.57 -1.37
N TYR A 58 6.82 -16.89 -1.17
CA TYR A 58 5.86 -16.63 -2.23
C TYR A 58 6.38 -15.60 -3.24
N TRP A 59 6.90 -14.46 -2.77
CA TRP A 59 7.45 -13.43 -3.66
C TRP A 59 8.63 -13.98 -4.50
N PHE A 60 9.55 -14.69 -3.86
CA PHE A 60 10.70 -15.32 -4.51
C PHE A 60 10.28 -16.35 -5.58
N ARG A 61 9.32 -17.22 -5.28
CA ARG A 61 8.81 -18.22 -6.25
C ARG A 61 8.15 -17.56 -7.47
N ASN A 62 7.54 -16.40 -7.27
CA ASN A 62 6.95 -15.60 -8.34
C ASN A 62 7.98 -14.68 -9.02
N ARG A 63 9.28 -15.04 -8.96
CA ARG A 63 10.38 -14.32 -9.63
C ARG A 63 10.54 -12.88 -9.17
N GLU A 64 10.18 -12.61 -7.93
CA GLU A 64 10.24 -11.27 -7.34
C GLU A 64 9.40 -10.24 -8.12
N ASP A 65 8.36 -10.71 -8.82
CA ASP A 65 7.44 -9.84 -9.55
C ASP A 65 6.68 -8.91 -8.58
N PRO A 66 6.53 -7.61 -8.91
CA PRO A 66 5.83 -6.66 -8.07
C PRO A 66 4.41 -7.11 -7.71
N THR A 67 3.70 -7.79 -8.62
CA THR A 67 2.32 -8.30 -8.39
C THR A 67 2.24 -9.42 -7.35
N ALA A 68 3.39 -9.95 -6.93
CA ALA A 68 3.53 -10.90 -5.82
C ALA A 68 4.26 -10.28 -4.62
N GLY A 69 4.54 -8.97 -4.68
CA GLY A 69 5.28 -8.21 -3.69
C GLY A 69 4.44 -7.80 -2.47
N LYS A 70 4.92 -6.79 -1.76
CA LYS A 70 4.23 -6.22 -0.59
C LYS A 70 3.01 -5.45 -1.06
N LEU A 71 1.87 -5.71 -0.43
CA LEU A 71 0.59 -5.15 -0.87
C LEU A 71 0.38 -3.75 -0.28
N LEU A 72 0.08 -2.79 -1.16
CA LEU A 72 -0.50 -1.49 -0.81
C LEU A 72 -1.92 -1.42 -1.40
N VAL A 73 -2.92 -1.44 -0.52
CA VAL A 73 -4.33 -1.32 -0.95
C VAL A 73 -4.81 0.10 -0.71
N LEU A 74 -5.40 0.72 -1.72
CA LEU A 74 -5.89 2.09 -1.68
C LEU A 74 -7.38 2.13 -2.04
N ASP A 75 -8.11 3.07 -1.45
CA ASP A 75 -9.48 3.38 -1.84
C ASP A 75 -9.60 4.87 -2.19
N PRO A 76 -10.20 5.26 -3.34
CA PRO A 76 -10.40 6.67 -3.67
C PRO A 76 -11.18 7.46 -2.61
N THR A 77 -11.99 6.79 -1.80
CA THR A 77 -12.76 7.40 -0.71
C THR A 77 -11.92 7.72 0.53
N ASP A 78 -10.71 7.17 0.64
CA ASP A 78 -9.80 7.38 1.79
C ASP A 78 -9.49 8.87 2.01
N SER A 79 -9.30 9.63 0.93
CA SER A 79 -8.95 11.06 1.01
C SER A 79 -10.07 11.88 1.68
N ALA A 80 -11.33 11.58 1.36
CA ALA A 80 -12.49 12.22 1.98
C ALA A 80 -12.64 11.83 3.46
N GLU A 81 -12.13 10.67 3.87
CA GLU A 81 -12.05 10.21 5.26
C GLU A 81 -10.79 10.72 5.99
N GLY A 82 -9.96 11.56 5.34
CA GLY A 82 -8.72 12.09 5.92
C GLY A 82 -7.60 11.06 6.03
N VAL A 83 -7.64 10.01 5.21
CA VAL A 83 -6.62 8.96 5.15
C VAL A 83 -5.70 9.19 3.94
N HIS A 84 -4.39 9.17 4.19
CA HIS A 84 -3.37 9.14 3.16
C HIS A 84 -2.36 8.03 3.48
N ALA A 85 -2.41 6.93 2.74
CA ALA A 85 -1.47 5.82 2.91
C ALA A 85 -0.22 6.02 2.05
N MET A 86 0.95 5.79 2.64
CA MET A 86 2.23 5.81 1.95
C MET A 86 3.04 4.55 2.28
N PHE A 87 3.82 4.09 1.32
CA PHE A 87 4.77 3.01 1.44
C PHE A 87 6.18 3.55 1.23
N PHE A 88 7.03 3.41 2.24
CA PHE A 88 8.43 3.82 2.21
C PHE A 88 9.31 2.58 2.12
N ASP A 89 10.15 2.48 1.09
CA ASP A 89 11.09 1.37 0.92
C ASP A 89 12.29 1.83 0.08
N ASP A 90 13.48 1.33 0.38
CA ASP A 90 14.71 1.63 -0.38
C ASP A 90 14.85 0.78 -1.65
N ASN A 91 14.06 -0.30 -1.78
CA ASN A 91 14.03 -1.15 -2.97
C ASN A 91 13.02 -0.69 -4.03
N ILE A 92 12.28 0.39 -3.79
CA ILE A 92 11.54 1.07 -4.86
C ILE A 92 12.57 1.71 -5.79
N LEU A 93 12.45 1.48 -7.10
CA LEU A 93 13.39 1.99 -8.10
C LEU A 93 12.89 3.33 -8.70
N PRO A 94 13.75 4.11 -9.38
CA PRO A 94 13.35 5.42 -9.94
C PRO A 94 12.17 5.38 -10.92
N HIS A 95 11.95 4.25 -11.58
CA HIS A 95 10.95 4.07 -12.63
C HIS A 95 10.10 2.80 -12.45
N ASP A 96 10.20 2.15 -11.29
CA ASP A 96 9.54 0.87 -11.03
C ASP A 96 9.25 0.72 -9.52
N ALA A 97 8.05 0.24 -9.18
CA ALA A 97 7.68 -0.07 -7.80
C ALA A 97 8.51 -1.24 -7.23
N HIS A 98 8.97 -2.16 -8.10
CA HIS A 98 9.84 -3.31 -7.87
C HIS A 98 9.34 -4.32 -6.81
N ILE A 99 9.14 -3.87 -5.57
CA ILE A 99 8.77 -4.70 -4.42
C ILE A 99 7.31 -4.50 -3.96
N VAL A 100 6.59 -3.51 -4.49
CA VAL A 100 5.24 -3.15 -4.04
C VAL A 100 4.18 -3.42 -5.10
N ASP A 101 3.11 -4.12 -4.71
CA ASP A 101 1.87 -4.29 -5.49
C ASP A 101 0.84 -3.24 -5.02
N ALA A 102 0.58 -2.22 -5.82
CA ALA A 102 -0.41 -1.19 -5.50
C ALA A 102 -1.74 -1.46 -6.22
N ARG A 103 -2.84 -1.56 -5.47
CA ARG A 103 -4.16 -1.89 -6.03
C ARG A 103 -5.31 -1.14 -5.38
N TYR A 104 -6.39 -1.01 -6.14
CA TYR A 104 -7.65 -0.51 -5.61
C TYR A 104 -8.41 -1.57 -4.81
N ALA A 105 -8.86 -1.19 -3.61
CA ALA A 105 -9.57 -2.05 -2.67
C ALA A 105 -10.88 -2.63 -3.23
N HIS A 106 -11.61 -1.87 -4.04
CA HIS A 106 -12.97 -2.17 -4.46
C HIS A 106 -13.06 -3.01 -5.74
N ASN A 107 -12.01 -3.04 -6.57
CA ASN A 107 -12.05 -3.70 -7.88
C ASN A 107 -10.77 -4.46 -8.26
N ASP A 108 -9.76 -4.54 -7.38
CA ASP A 108 -8.49 -5.25 -7.62
C ASP A 108 -7.69 -4.75 -8.83
N SER A 109 -8.04 -3.57 -9.36
CA SER A 109 -7.29 -2.97 -10.46
C SER A 109 -5.94 -2.48 -9.95
N ALA A 110 -4.89 -2.87 -10.66
CA ALA A 110 -3.54 -2.41 -10.39
C ALA A 110 -3.41 -0.92 -10.68
N LEU A 111 -2.68 -0.23 -9.82
CA LEU A 111 -2.26 1.15 -10.01
C LEU A 111 -0.90 1.19 -10.68
N SER A 112 -0.74 2.05 -11.69
CA SER A 112 0.55 2.19 -12.34
C SER A 112 1.53 2.95 -11.44
N PHE A 113 2.83 2.65 -11.59
CA PHE A 113 3.86 3.38 -10.85
C PHE A 113 3.82 4.90 -11.11
N ALA A 114 3.42 5.31 -12.32
CA ALA A 114 3.28 6.73 -12.64
C ALA A 114 2.17 7.43 -11.84
N GLU A 115 1.11 6.71 -11.47
CA GLU A 115 0.03 7.24 -10.65
C GLU A 115 0.42 7.33 -9.17
N THR A 116 1.28 6.41 -8.70
CA THR A 116 1.58 6.23 -7.28
C THR A 116 2.92 6.81 -6.82
N ARG A 117 3.91 6.97 -7.72
CA ARG A 117 5.25 7.47 -7.37
C ARG A 117 5.18 8.84 -6.69
N GLU A 118 5.96 9.02 -5.63
CA GLU A 118 6.04 10.24 -4.81
C GLU A 118 4.75 10.64 -4.08
N LEU A 119 3.63 10.01 -4.41
CA LEU A 119 2.33 10.19 -3.77
C LEU A 119 2.08 9.11 -2.71
N HIS A 120 2.10 7.86 -3.12
CA HIS A 120 1.82 6.69 -2.30
C HIS A 120 3.04 5.77 -2.18
N LEU A 121 3.91 5.75 -3.20
CA LEU A 121 5.15 4.98 -3.19
C LEU A 121 6.33 5.92 -3.12
N MET A 122 7.07 5.83 -2.03
CA MET A 122 8.19 6.70 -1.74
C MET A 122 9.48 5.89 -1.64
N ARG A 123 10.36 6.10 -2.62
CA ARG A 123 11.72 5.59 -2.52
C ARG A 123 12.45 6.29 -1.37
N VAL A 124 13.06 5.49 -0.50
CA VAL A 124 13.85 5.99 0.63
C VAL A 124 15.33 5.99 0.28
N GLU A 125 16.02 7.08 0.60
CA GLU A 125 17.49 7.16 0.55
C GLU A 125 18.05 7.08 1.97
N PRO A 126 18.70 5.96 2.36
CA PRO A 126 19.15 5.76 3.74
C PRO A 126 20.06 6.86 4.28
N LEU A 127 20.90 7.46 3.41
CA LEU A 127 21.78 8.57 3.82
C LEU A 127 20.97 9.82 4.19
N ASP A 128 19.92 10.13 3.44
CA ASP A 128 19.06 11.29 3.71
C ASP A 128 18.29 11.09 5.02
N VAL A 129 17.83 9.86 5.30
CA VAL A 129 17.13 9.52 6.55
C VAL A 129 18.04 9.74 7.77
N ILE A 130 19.31 9.36 7.68
CA ILE A 130 20.26 9.54 8.80
C ILE A 130 20.60 11.03 9.00
N GLN A 131 20.55 11.82 7.93
CA GLN A 131 20.87 13.25 7.97
C GLN A 131 19.70 14.13 8.43
N SER A 132 18.46 13.64 8.36
CA SER A 132 17.28 14.42 8.71
C SER A 132 16.34 13.64 9.64
N GLU A 133 16.19 14.12 10.88
CA GLU A 133 15.25 13.55 11.86
C GLU A 133 13.78 13.66 11.42
N THR A 134 13.47 14.61 10.52
CA THR A 134 12.11 14.86 10.02
C THR A 134 11.83 14.23 8.67
N TYR A 135 12.78 13.49 8.08
CA TYR A 135 12.69 12.96 6.72
C TYR A 135 11.31 12.38 6.35
N TYR A 136 10.82 11.42 7.13
CA TYR A 136 9.53 10.76 6.84
C TYR A 136 8.34 11.71 6.97
N ILE A 137 8.38 12.64 7.91
CA ILE A 137 7.33 13.65 8.12
C ILE A 137 7.32 14.63 6.95
N ASP A 138 8.49 15.11 6.53
CA ASP A 138 8.61 16.06 5.42
C ASP A 138 8.14 15.41 4.11
N ARG A 139 8.56 14.16 3.83
CA ARG A 139 8.11 13.42 2.64
C ARG A 139 6.61 13.17 2.66
N PHE A 140 6.02 12.89 3.83
CA PHE A 140 4.58 12.75 3.98
C PHE A 140 3.82 14.07 3.78
N GLN A 141 4.35 15.19 4.28
CA GLN A 141 3.73 16.49 4.06
C GLN A 141 3.79 16.92 2.59
N MET A 142 4.91 16.64 1.91
CA MET A 142 5.06 16.91 0.48
C MET A 142 4.02 16.14 -0.35
N SER A 143 3.82 14.84 -0.07
CA SER A 143 2.84 14.04 -0.81
C SER A 143 1.41 14.55 -0.63
N LEU A 144 1.05 15.07 0.56
CA LEU A 144 -0.26 15.70 0.79
C LEU A 144 -0.48 16.99 -0.02
N GLY A 145 0.58 17.76 -0.27
CA GLY A 145 0.54 18.93 -1.16
C GLY A 145 0.17 18.52 -2.58
N ASP A 146 0.83 17.49 -3.10
CA ASP A 146 0.58 16.93 -4.43
C ASP A 146 -0.83 16.33 -4.56
N VAL A 147 -1.35 15.69 -3.50
CA VAL A 147 -2.75 15.24 -3.45
C VAL A 147 -3.70 16.42 -3.70
N SER A 148 -3.51 17.52 -2.98
CA SER A 148 -4.41 18.68 -2.99
C SER A 148 -4.44 19.36 -4.35
N ASP A 149 -3.28 19.51 -5.00
CA ASP A 149 -3.20 20.09 -6.34
C ASP A 149 -3.79 19.16 -7.42
N ARG A 150 -3.57 17.84 -7.34
CA ARG A 150 -4.12 16.88 -8.31
C ARG A 150 -5.64 16.76 -8.25
N TYR A 151 -6.25 16.82 -7.06
CA TYR A 151 -7.71 16.83 -6.95
C TYR A 151 -8.32 18.12 -7.50
N ARG A 152 -7.69 19.27 -7.27
CA ARG A 152 -8.14 20.54 -7.87
C ARG A 152 -8.11 20.48 -9.40
N ASP A 153 -7.09 19.85 -9.98
CA ASP A 153 -6.99 19.67 -11.42
C ASP A 153 -8.06 18.71 -11.98
N LEU A 154 -8.37 17.62 -11.27
CA LEU A 154 -9.43 16.68 -11.66
C LEU A 154 -10.83 17.30 -11.57
N GLU A 155 -11.12 18.09 -10.54
CA GLU A 155 -12.38 18.83 -10.42
C GLU A 155 -12.55 19.84 -11.56
N ASN A 156 -11.48 20.56 -11.92
CA ASN A 156 -11.49 21.49 -13.05
C ASN A 156 -11.73 20.79 -14.39
N ILE A 157 -11.12 19.62 -14.61
CA ILE A 157 -11.32 18.82 -15.84
C ILE A 157 -12.75 18.25 -15.91
N MET A 158 -13.31 17.81 -14.77
CA MET A 158 -14.69 17.33 -14.71
C MET A 158 -15.71 18.46 -14.88
N HIS A 159 -15.39 19.68 -14.43
CA HIS A 159 -16.23 20.85 -14.64
C HIS A 159 -16.23 21.31 -16.11
N ASP A 160 -15.06 21.30 -16.78
CA ASP A 160 -14.92 21.69 -18.18
C ASP A 160 -15.58 20.70 -19.16
N LYS A 161 -15.66 19.41 -18.79
CA LYS A 161 -16.40 18.39 -19.57
C LYS A 161 -17.92 18.48 -19.43
N ASN A 162 -18.43 19.22 -18.44
CA ASN A 162 -19.86 19.40 -18.19
C ASN A 162 -20.35 20.81 -18.56
N ASP A 163 -19.51 21.64 -19.20
CA ASP A 163 -19.91 22.96 -19.68
C ASP A 163 -20.62 22.83 -21.06
N PRO A 164 -21.96 23.02 -21.14
CA PRO A 164 -22.71 22.88 -22.38
C PRO A 164 -22.43 23.99 -23.41
N HIS A 165 -21.54 24.94 -23.10
CA HIS A 165 -21.22 26.07 -23.97
C HIS A 165 -19.88 25.94 -24.74
N LYS A 166 -19.15 24.83 -24.59
CA LYS A 166 -17.97 24.51 -25.42
C LYS A 166 -18.27 23.37 -26.40
N THR A 167 -18.86 23.72 -27.55
CA THR A 167 -18.78 22.95 -28.80
C THR A 167 -18.43 23.88 -29.94
#